data_AF-A0AAV0CGR3-F1
#
_entry.id   AF-A0AAV0CGR3-F1
#
_cell.length_a   1.000
_cell.length_b   1.000
_cell.length_c   1.000
_cell.angle_alpha   90.00
_cell.angle_beta   90.00
_cell.angle_gamma   90.00
#
_symmetry.space_group_name_H-M   'P 1'
#
loop_
_entity.id
_entity.type
_entity.pdbx_description
1 polymer ?
#
loop_
_entity_poly.entity_id
_entity_poly.type
_entity_poly.pdbx_seq_one_letter_code
_entity_poly.pdbx_strand_id
1 'polypeptide(L)'
;MDALWRVHKSRLKAKHYDKYETDEERLKFRPKSIPINQFEELLEYWNSELSQDICKRNTRSCGLRSDMHTMGPSSYALLRHELQQEDQNKLTPTQAKVYKESRKRDPDRMYKTNNEKTLQTIEEINVRESQHEEGDDKTCDPYCEVVDNGHLRLYGRSMTKSKLKIKPKDQKPSYICPPEFLESFKQDLICALTPKLTTAVVSSIQAANPGIQLNVPDFLVTPRDTTGVNSCQLNEETTEQFKDNEGEFNE
;
A
#
# COMPACT_ATOMS: atom_id res chain seq x y z
N MET A 1 -19.66 20.16 2.20
CA MET A 1 -20.69 20.88 1.42
C MET A 1 -21.08 20.11 0.14
N ASP A 2 -20.12 19.57 -0.63
CA ASP A 2 -20.38 18.99 -1.97
C ASP A 2 -21.27 17.74 -2.02
N ALA A 3 -21.30 16.92 -0.96
CA ALA A 3 -22.08 15.68 -0.94
C ALA A 3 -23.61 15.94 -0.98
N LEU A 4 -24.09 16.92 -0.21
CA LEU A 4 -25.51 17.31 -0.19
C LEU A 4 -25.94 17.86 -1.55
N TRP A 5 -25.07 18.66 -2.19
CA TRP A 5 -25.33 19.20 -3.52
C TRP A 5 -25.40 18.11 -4.60
N ARG A 6 -24.49 17.11 -4.58
CA ARG A 6 -24.55 15.96 -5.50
C ARG A 6 -25.86 15.18 -5.37
N VAL A 7 -26.29 14.89 -4.14
CA VAL A 7 -27.55 14.19 -3.87
C VAL A 7 -28.75 15.01 -4.32
N HIS A 8 -28.73 16.33 -4.05
CA HIS A 8 -29.77 17.24 -4.50
C HIS A 8 -29.90 17.23 -6.03
N LYS A 9 -28.81 17.45 -6.77
CA LYS A 9 -28.81 17.41 -8.25
C LYS A 9 -29.28 16.07 -8.80
N SER A 10 -28.85 14.95 -8.21
CA SER A 10 -29.30 13.62 -8.63
C SER A 10 -30.81 13.44 -8.48
N ARG A 11 -31.37 13.85 -7.33
CA ARG A 11 -32.83 13.80 -7.09
C ARG A 11 -33.58 14.74 -8.02
N LEU A 12 -32.99 15.90 -8.33
CA LEU A 12 -33.59 16.88 -9.21
C LEU A 12 -33.67 16.38 -10.65
N LYS A 13 -32.59 15.78 -11.15
CA LYS A 13 -32.55 15.12 -12.46
C LYS A 13 -33.63 14.04 -12.58
N ALA A 14 -33.73 13.15 -11.59
CA ALA A 14 -34.72 12.08 -11.59
C ALA A 14 -36.18 12.58 -11.60
N LYS A 15 -36.46 13.72 -10.95
CA LYS A 15 -37.82 14.27 -10.85
C LYS A 15 -38.23 15.16 -12.02
N HIS A 16 -37.29 15.92 -12.58
CA HIS A 16 -37.58 17.01 -13.52
C HIS A 16 -36.93 16.84 -14.89
N TYR A 17 -35.85 16.07 -15.02
CA TYR A 17 -35.21 15.83 -16.31
C TYR A 17 -35.68 14.50 -16.90
N ASP A 18 -35.54 13.40 -16.16
CA ASP A 18 -35.85 12.04 -16.67
C ASP A 18 -37.36 11.80 -16.87
N LYS A 19 -38.22 12.67 -16.30
CA LYS A 19 -39.69 12.54 -16.35
C LYS A 19 -40.32 13.12 -17.62
N TYR A 20 -39.67 14.09 -18.25
CA TYR A 20 -40.20 14.82 -19.42
C TYR A 20 -39.25 14.64 -20.60
N GLU A 21 -39.80 14.58 -21.81
CA GLU A 21 -39.02 14.25 -23.01
C GLU A 21 -38.37 15.50 -23.62
N THR A 22 -39.08 16.64 -23.60
CA THR A 22 -38.64 17.90 -24.21
C THR A 22 -38.15 18.90 -23.17
N ASP A 23 -37.13 19.69 -23.51
CA ASP A 23 -36.57 20.73 -22.63
C ASP A 23 -37.58 21.83 -22.26
N GLU A 24 -38.49 22.17 -23.16
CA GLU A 24 -39.56 23.14 -22.91
C GLU A 24 -40.49 22.70 -21.76
N GLU A 25 -40.84 21.41 -21.74
CA GLU A 25 -41.65 20.83 -20.66
C GLU A 25 -40.85 20.80 -19.34
N ARG A 26 -39.58 20.42 -19.41
CA ARG A 26 -38.67 20.42 -18.23
C ARG A 26 -38.58 21.82 -17.62
N LEU A 27 -38.49 22.86 -18.45
CA LEU A 27 -38.41 24.25 -18.01
C LEU A 27 -39.74 24.74 -17.41
N LYS A 28 -40.88 24.32 -17.98
CA LYS A 28 -42.22 24.63 -17.45
C LYS A 28 -42.46 23.98 -16.09
N PHE A 29 -41.99 22.76 -15.88
CA PHE A 29 -42.10 22.02 -14.62
C PHE A 29 -40.88 22.17 -13.70
N ARG A 30 -40.11 23.26 -13.85
CA ARG A 30 -38.98 23.60 -12.99
C ARG A 30 -39.42 23.71 -11.51
N PRO A 31 -38.62 23.20 -10.56
CA PRO A 31 -38.88 23.44 -9.14
C PRO A 31 -38.72 24.93 -8.80
N LYS A 32 -39.70 25.49 -8.08
CA LYS A 32 -39.73 26.91 -7.68
C LYS A 32 -38.53 27.38 -6.85
N SER A 33 -37.82 26.45 -6.23
CA SER A 33 -36.63 26.72 -5.41
C SER A 33 -35.40 27.11 -6.23
N ILE A 34 -35.37 26.83 -7.54
CA ILE A 34 -34.22 27.10 -8.40
C ILE A 34 -34.59 28.21 -9.40
N PRO A 35 -33.76 29.25 -9.53
CA PRO A 35 -33.98 30.30 -10.53
C PRO A 35 -33.87 29.74 -11.95
N ILE A 36 -34.53 30.41 -12.91
CA ILE A 36 -34.63 29.97 -14.31
C ILE A 36 -33.25 29.73 -14.91
N ASN A 37 -32.37 30.74 -14.83
CA ASN A 37 -31.05 30.73 -15.45
C ASN A 37 -30.19 29.53 -14.98
N GLN A 38 -30.21 29.24 -13.68
CA GLN A 38 -29.46 28.09 -13.14
C GLN A 38 -30.03 26.76 -13.65
N PHE A 39 -31.34 26.65 -13.82
CA PHE A 39 -31.94 25.43 -14.33
C PHE A 39 -31.64 25.23 -15.83
N GLU A 40 -31.60 26.31 -16.62
CA GLU A 40 -31.18 26.27 -18.02
C GLU A 40 -29.73 25.82 -18.17
N GLU A 41 -28.80 26.37 -17.38
CA GLU A 41 -27.41 25.90 -17.32
C GLU A 41 -27.32 24.41 -16.95
N LEU A 42 -28.18 23.93 -16.04
CA LEU A 42 -28.25 22.51 -15.69
C LEU A 42 -28.74 21.64 -16.85
N LEU A 43 -29.74 22.11 -17.62
CA LEU A 43 -30.23 21.40 -18.81
C LEU A 43 -29.14 21.32 -19.87
N GLU A 44 -28.46 22.44 -20.16
CA GLU A 44 -27.33 22.47 -21.10
C GLU A 44 -26.24 21.48 -20.67
N TYR A 45 -25.86 21.49 -19.38
CA TYR A 45 -24.89 20.54 -18.85
C TYR A 45 -25.32 19.08 -19.00
N TRP A 46 -26.59 18.74 -18.77
CA TRP A 46 -27.09 17.37 -18.90
C TRP A 46 -27.25 16.92 -20.36
N ASN A 47 -27.57 17.84 -21.26
CA ASN A 47 -27.69 17.60 -22.69
C ASN A 47 -26.31 17.55 -23.38
N SER A 48 -25.27 18.10 -22.76
CA SER A 48 -23.90 18.03 -23.27
C SER A 48 -23.44 16.58 -23.52
N GLU A 49 -22.88 16.34 -24.71
CA GLU A 49 -22.37 15.02 -25.13
C GLU A 49 -21.33 14.48 -24.15
N LEU A 50 -20.42 15.34 -23.68
CA LEU A 50 -19.38 14.96 -22.71
C LEU A 50 -19.99 14.40 -21.42
N SER A 51 -21.02 15.07 -20.89
CA SER A 51 -21.72 14.65 -19.68
C SER A 51 -22.43 13.31 -19.89
N GLN A 52 -23.09 13.13 -21.03
CA GLN A 52 -23.77 11.88 -21.35
C GLN A 52 -22.79 10.73 -21.49
N ASP A 53 -21.65 10.95 -22.14
CA ASP A 53 -20.62 9.93 -22.34
C ASP A 53 -19.94 9.52 -21.03
N ILE A 54 -19.64 10.49 -20.16
CA ILE A 54 -19.16 10.20 -18.81
C ILE A 54 -20.21 9.36 -18.05
N CYS A 55 -21.48 9.74 -18.12
CA CYS A 55 -22.56 8.98 -17.47
C CYS A 55 -22.67 7.55 -18.00
N LYS A 56 -22.70 7.36 -19.33
CA LYS A 56 -22.76 6.04 -19.98
C LYS A 56 -21.56 5.16 -19.59
N ARG A 57 -20.35 5.73 -19.62
CA ARG A 57 -19.12 5.05 -19.21
C ARG A 57 -19.18 4.63 -17.74
N ASN A 58 -19.58 5.53 -16.84
CA ASN A 58 -19.70 5.24 -15.42
C ASN A 58 -20.75 4.16 -15.13
N THR A 59 -21.91 4.21 -15.80
CA THR A 59 -22.94 3.18 -15.68
C THR A 59 -22.43 1.82 -16.14
N ARG A 60 -21.75 1.77 -17.30
CA ARG A 60 -21.10 0.53 -17.79
C ARG A 60 -20.07 0.01 -16.81
N SER A 61 -19.18 0.87 -16.30
CA SER A 61 -18.15 0.49 -15.32
C SER A 61 -18.75 -0.02 -14.01
N CYS A 62 -19.82 0.63 -13.52
CA CYS A 62 -20.54 0.17 -12.33
C CYS A 62 -21.20 -1.21 -12.55
N GLY A 63 -21.76 -1.46 -13.73
CA GLY A 63 -22.37 -2.74 -14.08
C GLY A 63 -21.36 -3.90 -14.21
N LEU A 64 -20.10 -3.61 -14.54
CA LEU A 64 -19.03 -4.62 -14.60
C LEU A 64 -18.56 -5.08 -13.21
N ARG A 65 -18.85 -4.29 -12.16
CA ARG A 65 -18.48 -4.63 -10.78
C ARG A 65 -19.35 -5.78 -10.27
N SER A 66 -18.76 -6.96 -10.26
CA SER A 66 -19.46 -8.24 -10.01
C SER A 66 -19.03 -8.92 -8.72
N ASP A 67 -17.83 -8.64 -8.22
CA ASP A 67 -17.32 -9.20 -6.97
C ASP A 67 -17.43 -8.20 -5.81
N MET A 68 -18.66 -7.98 -5.33
CA MET A 68 -18.94 -7.08 -4.19
C MET A 68 -19.08 -7.86 -2.88
N HIS A 69 -18.59 -7.30 -1.78
CA HIS A 69 -18.88 -7.84 -0.44
C HIS A 69 -20.33 -7.57 -0.04
N THR A 70 -20.83 -8.37 0.90
CA THR A 70 -22.24 -8.41 1.31
C THR A 70 -22.49 -7.91 2.74
N MET A 71 -21.43 -7.65 3.51
CA MET A 71 -21.46 -7.30 4.94
C MET A 71 -22.13 -5.95 5.31
N GLY A 72 -22.67 -5.22 4.33
CA GLY A 72 -23.30 -3.92 4.57
C GLY A 72 -22.30 -2.89 5.13
N PRO A 73 -22.68 -2.11 6.16
CA PRO A 73 -21.80 -1.11 6.79
C PRO A 73 -20.62 -1.69 7.60
N SER A 74 -20.52 -3.01 7.75
CA SER A 74 -19.41 -3.63 8.47
C SER A 74 -18.11 -3.57 7.66
N SER A 75 -16.99 -3.38 8.36
CA SER A 75 -15.66 -3.28 7.75
C SER A 75 -14.93 -4.62 7.83
N TYR A 76 -13.93 -4.82 6.94
CA TYR A 76 -13.06 -5.98 7.03
C TYR A 76 -12.27 -6.07 8.35
N ALA A 77 -12.01 -4.95 9.02
CA ALA A 77 -11.34 -4.96 10.32
C ALA A 77 -12.23 -5.57 11.41
N LEU A 78 -13.52 -5.21 11.42
CA LEU A 78 -14.51 -5.81 12.31
C LEU A 78 -14.68 -7.29 12.02
N LEU A 79 -14.86 -7.67 10.76
CA LEU A 79 -14.96 -9.07 10.37
C LEU A 79 -13.73 -9.88 10.82
N ARG A 80 -12.51 -9.34 10.63
CA ARG A 80 -11.29 -10.03 11.08
C ARG A 80 -11.26 -10.22 12.59
N HIS A 81 -11.66 -9.20 13.34
CA HIS A 81 -11.74 -9.28 14.79
C HIS A 81 -12.77 -10.33 15.22
N GLU A 82 -13.95 -10.35 14.62
CA GLU A 82 -14.99 -11.36 14.88
C GLU A 82 -14.48 -12.78 14.61
N LEU A 83 -13.90 -13.02 13.43
CA LEU A 83 -13.32 -14.33 13.07
C LEU A 83 -12.19 -14.76 14.01
N GLN A 84 -11.39 -13.81 14.49
CA GLN A 84 -10.33 -14.08 15.47
C GLN A 84 -10.88 -14.50 16.84
N GLN A 85 -12.02 -13.96 17.26
CA GLN A 85 -12.64 -14.34 18.53
C GLN A 85 -13.34 -15.70 18.46
N GLU A 86 -13.82 -16.09 17.27
CA GLU A 86 -14.41 -17.41 17.03
C GLU A 86 -13.35 -18.53 17.05
N ASP A 87 -12.11 -18.23 16.64
CA ASP A 87 -11.02 -19.19 16.64
C ASP A 87 -10.48 -19.41 18.06
N GLN A 88 -10.46 -20.67 18.54
CA GLN A 88 -10.00 -21.03 19.90
C GLN A 88 -8.58 -20.50 20.22
N ASN A 89 -7.71 -20.47 19.22
CA ASN A 89 -6.32 -20.04 19.34
C ASN A 89 -6.12 -18.54 19.09
N LYS A 90 -7.20 -17.78 18.81
CA LYS A 90 -7.17 -16.34 18.47
C LYS A 90 -6.16 -15.98 17.39
N LEU A 91 -5.97 -16.88 16.42
CA LEU A 91 -5.08 -16.68 15.31
C LEU A 91 -5.65 -15.64 14.35
N THR A 92 -4.76 -14.90 13.69
CA THR A 92 -5.19 -13.93 12.67
C THR A 92 -5.82 -14.68 11.50
N PRO A 93 -7.06 -14.34 11.09
CA PRO A 93 -7.74 -15.05 10.02
C PRO A 93 -7.07 -14.79 8.67
N THR A 94 -6.89 -15.88 7.92
CA THR A 94 -6.41 -15.91 6.52
C THR A 94 -7.28 -15.02 5.63
N GLN A 95 -6.69 -14.38 4.62
CA GLN A 95 -7.41 -13.53 3.67
C GLN A 95 -8.46 -14.32 2.88
N ALA A 96 -8.21 -15.60 2.57
CA ALA A 96 -9.20 -16.51 1.99
C ALA A 96 -10.45 -16.68 2.87
N LYS A 97 -10.29 -16.90 4.18
CA LYS A 97 -11.39 -16.99 5.15
C LYS A 97 -12.20 -15.69 5.19
N VAL A 98 -11.51 -14.55 5.28
CA VAL A 98 -12.14 -13.21 5.27
C VAL A 98 -12.89 -12.97 3.96
N TYR A 99 -12.34 -13.37 2.82
CA TYR A 99 -12.98 -13.21 1.52
C TYR A 99 -14.28 -13.99 1.44
N LYS A 100 -14.26 -15.28 1.80
CA LYS A 100 -15.44 -16.17 1.83
C LYS A 100 -16.56 -15.60 2.69
N GLU A 101 -16.25 -15.26 3.95
CA GLU A 101 -17.24 -14.73 4.89
C GLU A 101 -17.79 -13.37 4.44
N SER A 102 -16.94 -12.47 3.93
CA SER A 102 -17.39 -11.15 3.48
C SER A 102 -18.40 -11.18 2.33
N ARG A 103 -18.41 -12.27 1.56
CA ARG A 103 -19.22 -12.47 0.35
C ARG A 103 -20.36 -13.45 0.53
N LYS A 104 -20.48 -14.02 1.72
CA LYS A 104 -21.62 -14.85 2.11
C LYS A 104 -22.92 -14.04 1.94
N ARG A 105 -23.87 -14.65 1.24
CA ARG A 105 -25.18 -14.06 0.98
C ARG A 105 -26.21 -14.73 1.87
N ASP A 106 -27.12 -13.92 2.36
CA ASP A 106 -28.26 -14.38 3.14
C ASP A 106 -29.33 -14.95 2.17
N PRO A 107 -29.76 -16.21 2.33
CA PRO A 107 -30.80 -16.80 1.48
C PRO A 107 -32.13 -16.04 1.53
N ASP A 108 -32.44 -15.38 2.64
CA ASP A 108 -33.69 -14.63 2.82
C ASP A 108 -33.63 -13.24 2.16
N ARG A 109 -32.44 -12.80 1.74
CA ARG A 109 -32.24 -11.47 1.15
C ARG A 109 -32.16 -11.52 -0.37
N MET A 110 -33.03 -10.75 -1.02
CA MET A 110 -32.96 -10.52 -2.46
C MET A 110 -31.83 -9.54 -2.83
N TYR A 111 -30.90 -9.99 -3.69
CA TYR A 111 -29.81 -9.15 -4.20
C TYR A 111 -30.03 -8.75 -5.65
N LYS A 112 -29.69 -7.49 -5.99
CA LYS A 112 -29.76 -6.99 -7.37
C LYS A 112 -28.58 -7.44 -8.24
N THR A 113 -27.43 -7.76 -7.62
CA THR A 113 -26.20 -8.12 -8.33
C THR A 113 -26.07 -9.63 -8.46
N ASN A 114 -25.54 -10.07 -9.60
CA ASN A 114 -25.18 -11.48 -9.82
C ASN A 114 -24.05 -11.91 -8.86
N ASN A 115 -24.03 -13.19 -8.48
CA ASN A 115 -23.01 -13.82 -7.63
C ASN A 115 -22.09 -14.81 -8.36
N GLU A 116 -22.36 -15.15 -9.63
CA GLU A 116 -21.66 -16.21 -10.37
C GLU A 116 -20.13 -16.11 -10.28
N LYS A 117 -19.57 -14.93 -10.56
CA LYS A 117 -18.11 -14.72 -10.52
C LYS A 117 -17.53 -14.89 -9.12
N THR A 118 -18.24 -14.45 -8.09
CA THR A 118 -17.81 -14.62 -6.71
C THR A 118 -17.86 -16.08 -6.30
N LEU A 119 -18.89 -16.83 -6.73
CA LEU A 119 -18.98 -18.27 -6.51
C LEU A 119 -17.82 -19.02 -7.18
N GLN A 120 -17.54 -18.73 -8.46
CA GLN A 120 -16.39 -19.27 -9.19
C GLN A 120 -15.08 -18.98 -8.46
N THR A 121 -14.89 -17.73 -8.00
CA THR A 121 -13.69 -17.33 -7.25
C THR A 121 -13.56 -18.08 -5.93
N ILE A 122 -14.66 -18.27 -5.19
CA ILE A 122 -14.67 -19.03 -3.93
C ILE A 122 -14.37 -20.51 -4.19
N GLU A 123 -14.93 -21.09 -5.24
CA GLU A 123 -14.66 -22.46 -5.66
C GLU A 123 -13.18 -22.66 -5.99
N GLU A 124 -12.59 -21.74 -6.77
CA GLU A 124 -11.16 -21.74 -7.08
C GLU A 124 -10.25 -21.60 -5.84
N ILE A 125 -10.67 -20.81 -4.85
CA ILE A 125 -9.97 -20.67 -3.56
C ILE A 125 -10.03 -22.00 -2.80
N ASN A 126 -11.21 -22.62 -2.72
CA ASN A 126 -11.39 -23.90 -2.01
C ASN A 126 -10.58 -25.04 -2.66
N VAL A 127 -10.53 -25.07 -4.01
CA VAL A 127 -9.71 -26.05 -4.74
C VAL A 127 -8.23 -25.89 -4.35
N ARG A 128 -7.70 -24.66 -4.33
CA ARG A 128 -6.31 -24.40 -3.92
C ARG A 128 -6.06 -24.71 -2.45
N GLU A 129 -6.98 -24.35 -1.55
CA GLU A 129 -6.88 -24.69 -0.14
C GLU A 129 -6.74 -26.21 0.05
N SER A 130 -7.54 -27.03 -0.66
CA SER A 130 -7.46 -28.49 -0.56
C SER A 130 -6.15 -29.08 -1.10
N GLN A 131 -5.54 -28.44 -2.11
CA GLN A 131 -4.25 -28.85 -2.67
C GLN A 131 -3.06 -28.49 -1.77
N HIS A 132 -3.24 -27.59 -0.81
CA HIS A 132 -2.17 -27.08 0.06
C HIS A 132 -2.06 -27.82 1.40
N GLU A 133 -2.95 -28.77 1.69
CA GLU A 133 -2.88 -29.60 2.91
C GLU A 133 -1.74 -30.64 2.88
N GLU A 134 -1.19 -30.96 1.69
CA GLU A 134 -0.06 -31.89 1.52
C GLU A 134 1.28 -31.14 1.34
N GLY A 135 1.89 -30.76 2.45
CA GLY A 135 3.36 -30.78 2.59
C GLY A 135 4.19 -29.69 1.91
N ASP A 136 3.86 -28.40 2.06
CA ASP A 136 4.80 -27.33 1.70
C ASP A 136 4.59 -26.05 2.54
N ASP A 137 5.69 -25.47 3.03
CA ASP A 137 5.77 -24.20 3.77
C ASP A 137 5.52 -23.02 2.82
N LYS A 138 4.30 -22.95 2.25
CA LYS A 138 3.96 -21.93 1.26
C LYS A 138 3.60 -20.62 1.97
N THR A 139 4.48 -19.64 1.79
CA THR A 139 4.42 -18.25 2.26
C THR A 139 3.20 -17.43 1.79
N CYS A 140 2.36 -17.95 0.89
CA CYS A 140 1.32 -17.17 0.20
C CYS A 140 -0.10 -17.75 0.38
N ASP A 141 -1.02 -16.88 0.79
CA ASP A 141 -2.44 -17.17 0.95
C ASP A 141 -3.09 -17.58 -0.39
N PRO A 142 -3.92 -18.64 -0.46
CA PRO A 142 -4.57 -19.08 -1.70
C PRO A 142 -5.40 -17.98 -2.36
N TYR A 143 -5.95 -17.05 -1.57
CA TYR A 143 -6.62 -15.85 -2.09
C TYR A 143 -5.73 -15.02 -3.03
N CYS A 144 -4.45 -14.86 -2.70
CA CYS A 144 -3.51 -14.03 -3.46
C CYS A 144 -3.21 -14.60 -4.86
N GLU A 145 -3.40 -15.91 -5.04
CA GLU A 145 -3.23 -16.58 -6.32
C GLU A 145 -4.46 -16.47 -7.19
N VAL A 146 -5.66 -16.63 -6.60
CA VAL A 146 -6.93 -16.57 -7.33
C VAL A 146 -7.28 -15.13 -7.69
N VAL A 147 -7.20 -14.22 -6.72
CA VAL A 147 -7.63 -12.85 -6.89
C VAL A 147 -6.42 -12.00 -7.29
N ASP A 148 -6.14 -12.01 -8.59
CA ASP A 148 -5.07 -11.18 -9.17
C ASP A 148 -5.48 -9.70 -9.16
N ASN A 149 -5.21 -9.05 -8.04
CA ASN A 149 -5.07 -7.61 -8.00
C ASN A 149 -3.75 -7.32 -8.71
N GLY A 150 -3.73 -6.83 -9.94
CA GLY A 150 -2.50 -6.57 -10.72
C GLY A 150 -1.42 -5.68 -10.06
N HIS A 151 -1.65 -5.25 -8.83
CA HIS A 151 -0.70 -4.64 -7.91
C HIS A 151 -0.32 -5.62 -6.79
N LEU A 152 0.98 -5.83 -6.59
CA LEU A 152 1.43 -6.62 -5.46
C LEU A 152 1.12 -5.85 -4.17
N ARG A 153 0.41 -6.50 -3.23
CA ARG A 153 0.17 -5.95 -1.90
C ARG A 153 1.45 -6.06 -1.06
N LEU A 154 2.40 -5.19 -1.35
CA LEU A 154 3.50 -4.90 -0.42
C LEU A 154 3.04 -3.79 0.53
N TYR A 155 3.53 -3.81 1.78
CA TYR A 155 3.36 -2.68 2.69
C TYR A 155 4.11 -1.46 2.13
N GLY A 156 3.45 -0.30 2.04
CA GLY A 156 4.02 0.92 1.45
C GLY A 156 3.58 1.19 0.01
N ARG A 157 4.27 2.12 -0.68
CA ARG A 157 3.93 2.54 -2.05
C ARG A 157 3.96 1.33 -2.99
N SER A 158 2.79 0.90 -3.46
CA SER A 158 2.61 -0.40 -4.11
C SER A 158 3.43 -0.52 -5.41
N MET A 159 4.09 -1.67 -5.58
CA MET A 159 4.77 -2.06 -6.82
C MET A 159 3.88 -2.98 -7.65
N THR A 160 3.88 -2.81 -8.97
CA THR A 160 3.22 -3.76 -9.89
C THR A 160 4.10 -4.99 -10.10
N LYS A 161 3.49 -6.16 -10.37
CA LYS A 161 4.22 -7.40 -10.69
C LYS A 161 5.19 -7.21 -11.86
N SER A 162 4.90 -6.30 -12.79
CA SER A 162 5.78 -5.91 -13.89
C SER A 162 7.08 -5.24 -13.44
N LYS A 163 7.06 -4.45 -12.35
CA LYS A 163 8.28 -3.81 -11.80
C LYS A 163 9.22 -4.82 -11.14
N LEU A 164 8.68 -5.91 -10.59
CA LEU A 164 9.48 -7.00 -10.02
C LEU A 164 10.09 -7.91 -11.09
N LYS A 165 9.46 -8.00 -12.26
CA LYS A 165 9.93 -8.82 -13.39
C LYS A 165 10.98 -8.11 -14.26
N ILE A 166 11.40 -6.90 -13.92
CA ILE A 166 12.53 -6.25 -14.59
C ILE A 166 13.78 -7.08 -14.28
N LYS A 167 14.18 -7.94 -15.23
CA LYS A 167 15.47 -8.61 -15.17
C LYS A 167 16.56 -7.53 -15.12
N PRO A 168 17.65 -7.73 -14.36
CA PRO A 168 18.71 -6.75 -14.15
C PRO A 168 19.60 -6.61 -15.39
N LYS A 169 19.02 -6.37 -16.57
CA LYS A 169 19.80 -6.18 -17.79
C LYS A 169 19.99 -4.73 -18.17
N ASP A 170 19.05 -3.81 -17.92
CA ASP A 170 19.20 -2.45 -18.49
C ASP A 170 18.70 -1.28 -17.62
N GLN A 171 18.57 -1.43 -16.29
CA GLN A 171 18.33 -0.28 -15.40
C GLN A 171 19.36 -0.23 -14.28
N LYS A 172 20.17 0.83 -14.27
CA LYS A 172 20.98 1.18 -13.10
C LYS A 172 20.00 1.40 -11.92
N PRO A 173 20.19 0.73 -10.77
CA PRO A 173 19.34 0.96 -9.61
C PRO A 173 19.39 2.45 -9.26
N SER A 174 18.22 3.07 -9.05
CA SER A 174 18.13 4.52 -8.77
C SER A 174 18.78 4.93 -7.45
N TYR A 175 19.25 3.96 -6.67
CA TYR A 175 20.05 4.18 -5.48
C TYR A 175 21.15 3.11 -5.43
N ILE A 176 22.39 3.55 -5.56
CA ILE A 176 23.57 2.75 -5.24
C ILE A 176 23.93 3.15 -3.82
N CYS A 177 23.74 2.25 -2.85
CA CYS A 177 24.27 2.46 -1.51
C CYS A 177 25.79 2.62 -1.65
N PRO A 178 26.39 3.75 -1.25
CA PRO A 178 27.82 3.96 -1.40
C PRO A 178 28.57 2.81 -0.71
N PRO A 179 29.56 2.18 -1.36
CA PRO A 179 30.32 1.09 -0.74
C PRO A 179 30.97 1.54 0.57
N GLU A 180 31.41 2.80 0.64
CA GLU A 180 31.95 3.46 1.84
C GLU A 180 30.97 3.43 3.02
N PHE A 181 29.67 3.61 2.76
CA PHE A 181 28.65 3.57 3.81
C PHE A 181 28.52 2.16 4.39
N LEU A 182 28.48 1.12 3.55
CA LEU A 182 28.44 -0.26 4.04
C LEU A 182 29.74 -0.68 4.73
N GLU A 183 30.89 -0.17 4.29
CA GLU A 183 32.18 -0.40 4.94
C GLU A 183 32.23 0.25 6.33
N SER A 184 31.73 1.49 6.47
CA SER A 184 31.64 2.15 7.79
C SER A 184 30.78 1.36 8.77
N PHE A 185 29.59 0.90 8.37
CA PHE A 185 28.73 0.07 9.22
C PHE A 185 29.39 -1.27 9.61
N LYS A 186 30.14 -1.88 8.69
CA LYS A 186 30.90 -3.10 8.99
C LYS A 186 32.02 -2.82 10.00
N GLN A 187 32.76 -1.72 9.82
CA GLN A 187 33.81 -1.31 10.75
C GLN A 187 33.24 -1.00 12.13
N ASP A 188 32.14 -0.25 12.21
CA ASP A 188 31.47 0.08 13.47
C ASP A 188 30.98 -1.17 14.21
N LEU A 189 30.39 -2.12 13.49
CA LEU A 189 29.97 -3.40 14.07
C LEU A 189 31.15 -4.21 14.58
N ILE A 190 32.26 -4.25 13.82
CA ILE A 190 33.48 -4.93 14.24
C ILE A 190 34.01 -4.27 15.50
N CYS A 191 34.24 -2.96 15.51
CA CYS A 191 34.74 -2.21 16.66
C CYS A 191 33.86 -2.35 17.91
N ALA A 192 32.53 -2.44 17.74
CA ALA A 192 31.60 -2.58 18.88
C ALA A 192 31.53 -4.00 19.46
N LEU A 193 31.73 -5.04 18.64
CA LEU A 193 31.53 -6.44 19.02
C LEU A 193 32.84 -7.16 19.34
N THR A 194 33.96 -6.81 18.71
CA THR A 194 35.26 -7.44 18.96
C THR A 194 35.69 -7.40 20.44
N PRO A 195 35.63 -6.28 21.18
CA PRO A 195 36.08 -6.26 22.59
C PRO A 195 35.19 -7.10 23.50
N LYS A 196 33.89 -7.20 23.19
CA LYS A 196 32.94 -8.01 23.98
C LYS A 196 33.21 -9.49 23.79
N LEU A 197 33.40 -9.91 22.54
CA LEU A 197 33.70 -11.29 22.21
C LEU A 197 35.08 -11.72 22.70
N THR A 198 36.10 -10.86 22.58
CA THR A 198 37.44 -11.16 23.09
C THR A 198 37.43 -11.30 24.61
N THR A 199 36.78 -10.39 25.33
CA THR A 199 36.65 -10.47 26.79
C THR A 199 35.92 -11.74 27.24
N ALA A 200 34.82 -12.10 26.56
CA ALA A 200 34.08 -13.32 26.87
C ALA A 200 34.90 -14.59 26.63
N VAL A 201 35.64 -14.65 25.52
CA VAL A 201 36.51 -15.79 25.19
C VAL A 201 37.68 -15.89 26.16
N VAL A 202 38.37 -14.79 26.46
CA VAL A 202 39.50 -14.77 27.42
C VAL A 202 39.05 -15.19 28.81
N SER A 203 37.91 -14.66 29.28
CA SER A 203 37.35 -15.03 30.59
C SER A 203 37.00 -16.52 30.67
N SER A 204 36.43 -17.08 29.59
CA SER A 204 36.11 -18.51 29.51
C SER A 204 37.37 -19.39 29.56
N ILE A 205 38.43 -19.02 28.83
CA ILE A 205 39.69 -19.76 28.81
C ILE A 205 40.41 -19.67 30.17
N GLN A 206 40.40 -18.49 30.81
CA GLN A 206 41.03 -18.30 32.10
C GLN A 206 40.29 -19.04 33.22
N ALA A 207 38.96 -19.11 33.16
CA ALA A 207 38.16 -19.93 34.06
C ALA A 207 38.45 -21.43 33.90
N ALA A 208 38.71 -21.89 32.67
CA ALA A 208 39.08 -23.27 32.39
C ALA A 208 40.52 -23.61 32.84
N ASN A 209 41.43 -22.63 32.88
CA ASN A 209 42.85 -22.84 33.19
C ASN A 209 43.39 -21.73 34.13
N PRO A 210 43.16 -21.82 35.46
CA PRO A 210 43.44 -20.74 36.41
C PRO A 210 44.93 -20.47 36.67
N GLY A 211 45.84 -21.32 36.16
CA GLY A 211 47.29 -21.18 36.32
C GLY A 211 48.01 -20.40 35.20
N ILE A 212 47.29 -19.99 34.14
CA ILE A 212 47.88 -19.32 32.97
C ILE A 212 47.36 -17.88 32.91
N GLN A 213 48.26 -16.89 33.02
CA GLN A 213 47.92 -15.49 32.76
C GLN A 213 47.98 -15.21 31.26
N LEU A 214 46.84 -14.94 30.64
CA LEU A 214 46.75 -14.56 29.23
C LEU A 214 46.79 -13.03 29.12
N ASN A 215 47.94 -12.50 28.72
CA ASN A 215 48.07 -11.08 28.39
C ASN A 215 47.72 -10.90 26.91
N VAL A 216 46.56 -10.31 26.61
CA VAL A 216 46.16 -10.02 25.22
C VAL A 216 46.78 -8.68 24.81
N PRO A 217 47.73 -8.64 23.85
CA PRO A 217 48.32 -7.39 23.40
C PRO A 217 47.29 -6.54 22.63
N ASP A 218 47.39 -5.21 22.79
CA ASP A 218 46.49 -4.18 22.23
C ASP A 218 46.33 -4.22 20.69
N PHE A 219 47.15 -4.99 19.97
CA PHE A 219 47.10 -5.08 18.52
C PHE A 219 45.77 -5.67 17.98
N LEU A 220 44.98 -6.35 18.82
CA LEU A 220 43.68 -6.92 18.40
C LEU A 220 42.51 -5.94 18.52
N VAL A 221 42.73 -4.72 19.02
CA VAL A 221 41.65 -3.73 19.25
C VAL A 221 41.61 -2.65 18.15
N THR A 222 42.68 -2.44 17.39
CA THR A 222 42.72 -1.44 16.31
C THR A 222 42.68 -2.07 14.91
N PRO A 223 41.80 -1.60 13.99
CA PRO A 223 41.87 -1.97 12.59
C PRO A 223 43.26 -1.62 12.03
N ARG A 224 43.84 -2.52 11.24
CA ARG A 224 45.16 -2.35 10.64
C ARG A 224 45.07 -1.31 9.51
N ASP A 225 45.33 -0.04 9.82
CA ASP A 225 45.56 0.99 8.82
C ASP A 225 46.87 0.68 8.07
N THR A 226 46.76 0.21 6.82
CA THR A 226 47.88 0.19 5.90
C THR A 226 48.02 1.57 5.27
N THR A 227 48.79 2.46 5.89
CA THR A 227 49.23 3.70 5.24
C THR A 227 50.49 3.47 4.41
N GLY A 228 50.45 3.93 3.17
CA GLY A 228 51.54 4.61 2.51
C GLY A 228 50.91 5.48 1.42
N VAL A 229 51.02 6.80 1.37
CA VAL A 229 52.05 7.72 1.84
C VAL A 229 51.47 9.16 1.75
N ASN A 230 51.99 10.05 2.60
CA ASN A 230 52.00 11.52 2.55
C ASN A 230 50.92 12.37 3.27
N SER A 231 51.34 12.75 4.48
CA SER A 231 51.50 14.12 5.02
C SER A 231 50.26 14.95 5.32
N CYS A 232 50.04 15.10 6.62
CA CYS A 232 49.29 16.17 7.27
C CYS A 232 49.87 17.55 6.92
N GLN A 233 48.99 18.47 6.54
CA GLN A 233 49.07 19.87 6.95
C GLN A 233 47.67 20.30 7.38
N LEU A 234 47.47 20.34 8.70
CA LEU A 234 46.47 21.19 9.31
C LEU A 234 47.03 22.61 9.24
N ASN A 235 46.35 23.50 8.53
CA ASN A 235 46.44 24.93 8.78
C ASN A 235 45.02 25.43 9.08
N GLU A 236 44.95 26.12 10.21
CA GLU A 236 43.79 26.74 10.81
C GLU A 236 43.36 28.00 10.03
N GLU A 237 42.14 28.45 10.37
CA GLU A 237 41.58 29.79 10.12
C GLU A 237 41.22 30.16 8.67
N THR A 238 39.93 30.42 8.43
CA THR A 238 39.43 31.80 8.35
C THR A 238 37.89 31.78 8.36
N THR A 239 37.35 32.36 9.42
CA THR A 239 35.97 32.79 9.57
C THR A 239 35.67 33.93 8.59
N GLU A 240 34.41 34.01 8.15
CA GLU A 240 33.71 35.16 7.56
C GLU A 240 33.37 35.13 6.06
N GLN A 241 32.10 35.50 5.83
CA GLN A 241 31.50 36.09 4.63
C GLN A 241 30.80 35.15 3.66
N PHE A 242 29.57 34.75 4.00
CA PHE A 242 28.47 34.79 3.04
C PHE A 242 27.28 35.52 3.67
N LYS A 243 27.20 36.82 3.35
CA LYS A 243 26.00 37.64 3.50
C LYS A 243 24.97 37.21 2.45
N ASP A 244 23.74 37.05 2.92
CA ASP A 244 22.48 37.51 2.32
C ASP A 244 22.49 37.85 0.83
N ASN A 245 21.59 37.20 0.08
CA ASN A 245 20.77 37.89 -0.93
C ASN A 245 19.48 37.09 -1.17
N GLU A 246 18.42 37.54 -0.50
CA GLU A 246 17.04 37.42 -0.98
C GLU A 246 16.76 38.50 -2.04
N GLY A 247 15.80 38.21 -2.94
CA GLY A 247 15.20 39.16 -3.89
C GLY A 247 15.94 39.23 -5.24
N GLU A 248 15.32 39.28 -6.42
CA GLU A 248 13.94 39.61 -6.80
C GLU A 248 13.60 38.87 -8.10
N PHE A 249 12.33 38.45 -8.21
CA PHE A 249 11.69 38.02 -9.45
C PHE A 249 10.91 39.22 -9.99
N ASN A 250 11.38 39.81 -11.08
CA ASN A 250 10.64 40.73 -11.94
C ASN A 250 11.10 40.46 -13.38
N GLU A 251 10.25 39.81 -14.18
CA GLU A 251 9.56 40.36 -15.37
C GLU A 251 8.77 39.24 -16.08
#